data_AF-A0AAX0ITH9-F1
#
_entry.id   AF-A0AAX0ITH9-F1
#
_cell.length_a   1.000
_cell.length_b   1.000
_cell.length_c   1.000
_cell.angle_alpha   90.00
_cell.angle_beta   90.00
_cell.angle_gamma   90.00
#
_symmetry.space_group_name_H-M   'P 1'
#
loop_
_entity.id
_entity.type
_entity.pdbx_description
1 polymer ?
#
loop_
_entity_poly.entity_id
_entity_poly.type
_entity_poly.pdbx_seq_one_letter_code
_entity_poly.pdbx_strand_id
1 'polypeptide(L)' 'MKNRAVKDILVLVFMVIVIYIICLFLPDSIPIHFDFRGNADMYVNKFFLLFATIIPYSAYWKFFRK' A
#
# COMPACT_ATOMS: atom_id res chain seq x y z
N MET A 1 23.58 12.41 6.91
CA MET A 1 22.91 11.51 5.93
C MET A 1 22.33 10.24 6.54
N LYS A 2 23.09 9.51 7.38
CA LYS A 2 22.64 8.26 8.03
C LYS A 2 21.28 8.38 8.75
N ASN A 3 21.07 9.45 9.53
CA ASN A 3 19.81 9.64 10.27
C ASN A 3 18.61 9.96 9.36
N ARG A 4 18.83 10.55 8.18
CA ARG A 4 17.74 10.80 7.20
C ARG A 4 17.28 9.50 6.55
N ALA A 5 18.23 8.67 6.11
CA ALA A 5 17.92 7.36 5.54
C ALA A 5 17.18 6.46 6.55
N VAL A 6 17.61 6.46 7.82
CA VAL A 6 16.92 5.72 8.89
C VAL A 6 15.49 6.24 9.08
N LYS A 7 15.28 7.57 9.07
CA LYS A 7 13.93 8.15 9.15
C LYS A 7 13.05 7.72 7.98
N ASP A 8 13.58 7.74 6.76
CA ASP A 8 12.82 7.37 5.56
C ASP A 8 12.44 5.89 5.57
N ILE A 9 13.36 5.01 5.98
CA ILE A 9 13.08 3.57 6.17
C ILE A 9 12.01 3.38 7.25
N LEU A 10 12.09 4.08 8.38
CA LEU A 10 11.09 4.01 9.45
C LEU A 10 9.69 4.43 8.96
N VAL A 11 9.60 5.52 8.20
CA VAL A 11 8.32 5.99 7.63
C VAL A 11 7.76 4.97 6.64
N LEU A 12 8.60 4.41 5.76
CA LEU A 12 8.18 3.38 4.82
C LEU A 12 7.65 2.15 5.56
N VAL A 13 8.39 1.63 6.53
CA VAL A 13 7.99 0.46 7.34
C VAL A 13 6.69 0.74 8.09
N PHE A 14 6.54 1.94 8.67
CA PHE A 14 5.30 2.32 9.34
C PHE A 14 4.10 2.30 8.38
N MET A 15 4.23 2.85 7.17
CA MET A 15 3.16 2.82 6.17
C MET A 15 2.81 1.40 5.73
N VAL A 16 3.81 0.54 5.50
CA VAL A 16 3.59 -0.88 5.18
C VAL A 16 2.83 -1.58 6.30
N ILE A 17 3.19 -1.36 7.56
CA ILE A 17 2.52 -1.96 8.73
C ILE A 17 1.05 -1.53 8.80
N VAL A 18 0.76 -0.24 8.60
CA VAL A 18 -0.61 0.27 8.60
C VAL A 18 -1.44 -0.41 7.51
N ILE A 19 -0.92 -0.52 6.29
CA ILE A 19 -1.62 -1.20 5.18
C ILE A 19 -1.77 -2.70 5.47
N TYR A 20 -0.76 -3.34 6.04
CA TYR A 20 -0.83 -4.75 6.43
C TYR A 20 -1.95 -4.99 7.45
N ILE A 21 -2.05 -4.15 8.48
CA ILE A 21 -3.13 -4.24 9.48
C ILE A 21 -4.49 -4.11 8.80
N ILE A 22 -4.65 -3.16 7.87
CA ILE A 22 -5.90 -3.01 7.09
C ILE A 22 -6.20 -4.31 6.32
N CYS A 23 -5.20 -4.91 5.67
CA CYS A 23 -5.35 -6.16 4.91
C CYS A 23 -5.83 -7.33 5.78
N LEU A 24 -5.57 -7.35 7.09
CA LEU A 24 -6.07 -8.43 7.97
C LEU A 24 -7.60 -8.45 8.05
N PHE A 25 -8.26 -7.31 7.81
CA PHE A 25 -9.72 -7.19 7.80
C PHE A 25 -10.35 -7.43 6.42
N LEU A 26 -9.54 -7.65 5.38
CA LEU A 26 -10.01 -7.89 4.02
C LEU A 26 -10.12 -9.40 3.69
N PRO A 27 -11.05 -9.76 2.78
CA PRO A 27 -11.13 -11.12 2.25
C PRO A 27 -9.84 -11.49 1.51
N ASP A 28 -9.50 -12.78 1.48
CA ASP A 28 -8.24 -13.26 0.88
C ASP A 28 -8.07 -12.90 -0.59
N SER A 29 -9.19 -12.85 -1.32
CA SER A 29 -9.26 -12.43 -2.72
C SER A 29 -10.08 -11.14 -2.85
N ILE A 30 -9.51 -10.13 -3.50
CA ILE A 30 -10.14 -8.84 -3.75
C ILE A 30 -10.33 -8.67 -5.26
N PRO A 31 -11.54 -8.29 -5.73
CA PRO A 31 -11.77 -7.97 -7.13
C PRO A 31 -11.08 -6.65 -7.49
N ILE A 32 -10.32 -6.64 -8.58
CA ILE A 32 -9.61 -5.45 -9.08
C ILE A 32 -10.07 -4.99 -10.45
N HIS A 33 -10.81 -5.84 -11.14
CA HIS A 33 -11.41 -5.52 -12.42
C HIS A 33 -12.85 -6.03 -12.42
N PHE A 34 -13.70 -5.27 -13.10
CA PHE A 34 -15.11 -5.56 -13.28
C PHE A 34 -15.39 -5.52 -14.79
N ASP A 35 -16.15 -6.49 -15.27
CA ASP A 35 -16.58 -6.56 -16.65
C ASP A 35 -17.59 -5.43 -16.99
N PHE A 36 -17.97 -5.33 -18.26
CA PHE A 36 -18.96 -4.34 -18.72
C PHE A 36 -20.37 -4.53 -18.11
N ARG A 37 -20.63 -5.66 -17.47
CA ARG A 37 -21.87 -5.98 -16.76
C ARG A 37 -21.77 -5.70 -15.26
N GLY A 38 -20.60 -5.28 -14.77
CA GLY A 38 -20.33 -5.01 -13.35
C GLY A 38 -19.98 -6.26 -12.53
N ASN A 39 -19.74 -7.41 -13.16
CA ASN A 39 -19.27 -8.60 -12.45
C ASN A 39 -17.76 -8.54 -12.28
N ALA A 40 -17.27 -8.94 -11.11
CA ALA A 40 -15.84 -9.08 -10.90
C ALA A 40 -15.29 -10.25 -11.73
N ASP A 41 -14.36 -9.95 -12.63
CA ASP A 41 -13.73 -10.91 -13.55
C ASP A 41 -12.25 -11.16 -13.23
N MET A 42 -11.61 -10.28 -12.45
CA MET A 42 -10.22 -10.43 -11.99
C MET A 42 -10.09 -10.22 -10.49
N TYR A 43 -9.42 -11.17 -9.84
CA TYR A 43 -9.16 -11.15 -8.40
C TYR A 43 -7.66 -11.20 -8.13
N VAL A 44 -7.23 -10.53 -7.06
CA VAL A 44 -5.87 -10.61 -6.54
C VAL A 44 -5.86 -10.94 -5.06
N ASN A 45 -4.72 -11.42 -4.58
CA ASN A 45 -4.51 -11.61 -3.15
C ASN A 45 -4.53 -10.26 -2.42
N LYS A 46 -5.15 -10.20 -1.24
CA LYS A 46 -5.24 -8.98 -0.43
C LYS A 46 -3.91 -8.29 -0.15
N PHE A 47 -2.82 -9.05 -0.04
CA PHE A 47 -1.49 -8.50 0.18
C PHE A 47 -0.90 -7.78 -1.04
N PHE A 48 -1.53 -7.86 -2.22
CA PHE A 48 -1.18 -7.00 -3.35
C PHE A 48 -1.30 -5.51 -3.00
N LEU A 49 -2.20 -5.14 -2.09
CA LEU A 49 -2.36 -3.76 -1.60
C LEU A 49 -1.10 -3.22 -0.91
N LEU A 50 -0.19 -4.07 -0.42
CA LEU A 50 1.08 -3.61 0.16
C LEU A 50 1.94 -2.86 -0.86
N PHE A 51 1.85 -3.18 -2.15
CA PHE A 51 2.55 -2.44 -3.19
C PHE A 51 2.00 -1.01 -3.37
N ALA A 52 0.74 -0.77 -3.00
CA ALA A 52 0.16 0.57 -3.03
C ALA A 52 0.84 1.53 -2.04
N THR A 53 1.65 1.04 -1.09
CA THR A 53 2.48 1.87 -0.19
C THR A 53 3.38 2.85 -0.95
N ILE A 54 3.74 2.56 -2.20
CA ILE A 54 4.53 3.48 -3.02
C ILE A 54 3.83 4.84 -3.21
N ILE A 55 2.49 4.88 -3.22
CA ILE A 55 1.70 6.10 -3.39
C ILE A 55 1.86 7.05 -2.18
N PRO A 56 1.50 6.66 -0.94
CA PRO A 56 1.69 7.53 0.22
C PRO A 56 3.17 7.80 0.52
N TYR A 57 4.07 6.85 0.25
CA TYR A 57 5.51 7.10 0.42
C TYR A 57 6.04 8.16 -0.55
N SER A 58 5.58 8.14 -1.81
CA SER A 58 5.92 9.18 -2.79
C SER A 58 5.40 10.55 -2.35
N ALA A 59 4.20 10.62 -1.76
CA ALA A 59 3.66 11.85 -1.19
C ALA A 59 4.49 12.34 0.01
N TYR A 60 4.88 11.45 0.93
CA TYR A 60 5.80 11.78 2.02
C TYR A 60 7.12 12.35 1.49
N TRP A 61 7.72 11.69 0.50
CA TRP A 61 8.99 12.10 -0.07
C TRP A 61 8.91 13.47 -0.74
N LYS A 62 7.82 13.75 -1.47
CA LYS A 62 7.64 15.01 -2.20
C LYS A 62 7.30 16.20 -1.28
N PHE A 63 6.45 15.98 -0.27
CA PHE A 63 5.86 17.09 0.49
C PHE A 63 6.39 17.24 1.92
N PHE A 64 6.86 16.16 2.54
CA PHE A 64 7.19 16.14 3.98
C PHE A 64 8.68 15.89 4.27
N ARG A 65 9.40 15.26 3.33
CA ARG A 65 10.83 14.98 3.47
C ARG A 65 11.67 16.25 3.23
N LYS A 66 12.06 16.90 4.32
CA LYS A 66 13.00 18.04 4.36
C LYS A 66 14.47 17.62 4.53
#